data_AF-A0A5P0JJD4-F1
#
_entry.id   AF-A0A5P0JJD4-F1
#
_cell.length_a   1.000
_cell.length_b   1.000
_cell.length_c   1.000
_cell.angle_alpha   90.00
_cell.angle_beta   90.00
_cell.angle_gamma   90.00
#
_symmetry.space_group_name_H-M   'P 1'
#
loop_
_entity.id
_entity.type
_entity.pdbx_description
1 polymer ?
#
loop_
_entity_poly.entity_id
_entity_poly.type
_entity_poly.pdbx_seq_one_letter_code
_entity_poly.pdbx_strand_id
1 'polypeptide(L)'
;NGWGVAGELNWQDLLRVDAGSWYSKMFKGEPLPLLSQVAERCREHGMMANIEIKPTTGTGPLTGKMVALAARELWAGMTPPLLSSFEIDALEAAQQAAPELPRGLLLDEWRDDWRELTARLGC
;
A
#
# COMPACT_ATOMS: atom_id res chain seq x y z
N ASN A 1 -13.79 15.75 1.31
CA ASN A 1 -14.58 16.69 0.45
C ASN A 1 -13.87 17.01 -0.89
N GLY A 2 -13.02 16.12 -1.44
CA GLY A 2 -12.41 16.29 -2.75
C GLY A 2 -13.16 15.55 -3.87
N TRP A 3 -12.74 15.73 -5.12
CA TRP A 3 -13.25 15.02 -6.30
C TRP A 3 -12.12 14.79 -7.31
N GLY A 4 -12.32 13.85 -8.24
CA GLY A 4 -11.33 13.47 -9.26
C GLY A 4 -10.45 12.28 -8.86
N VAL A 5 -9.43 12.00 -9.67
CA VAL A 5 -8.47 10.91 -9.43
C VAL A 5 -7.34 11.40 -8.54
N ALA A 6 -7.23 10.88 -7.32
CA ALA A 6 -6.25 11.35 -6.34
C ALA A 6 -4.80 11.28 -6.84
N GLY A 7 -4.45 10.24 -7.62
CA GLY A 7 -3.12 10.07 -8.20
C GLY A 7 -2.72 11.12 -9.26
N GLU A 8 -3.68 11.93 -9.75
CA GLU A 8 -3.42 13.03 -10.69
C GLU A 8 -3.20 14.38 -9.96
N LEU A 9 -3.47 14.43 -8.66
CA LEU A 9 -3.26 15.61 -7.83
C LEU A 9 -1.89 15.54 -7.16
N ASN A 10 -1.25 16.69 -6.98
CA ASN A 10 -0.03 16.74 -6.17
C ASN A 10 -0.36 16.57 -4.68
N TRP A 11 0.65 16.20 -3.89
CA TRP A 11 0.46 15.97 -2.46
C TRP A 11 -0.01 17.21 -1.68
N GLN A 12 0.36 18.42 -2.11
CA GLN A 12 -0.04 19.67 -1.43
C GLN A 12 -1.55 19.92 -1.55
N ASP A 13 -2.15 19.53 -2.67
CA ASP A 13 -3.60 19.59 -2.86
C ASP A 13 -4.30 18.50 -2.06
N LEU A 14 -3.75 17.28 -2.03
CA LEU A 14 -4.28 16.15 -1.24
C LEU A 14 -4.29 16.44 0.28
N LEU A 15 -3.28 17.16 0.79
CA LEU A 15 -3.22 17.57 2.20
C LEU A 15 -4.41 18.43 2.66
N ARG A 16 -5.14 19.06 1.74
CA ARG A 16 -6.29 19.91 2.05
C ARG A 16 -7.61 19.12 2.11
N VAL A 17 -7.59 17.84 1.78
CA VAL A 17 -8.79 17.00 1.74
C VAL A 17 -9.17 16.56 3.15
N ASP A 18 -10.45 16.78 3.50
CA ASP A 18 -11.06 16.15 4.67
C ASP A 18 -11.51 14.73 4.31
N ALA A 19 -10.82 13.74 4.87
CA ALA A 19 -11.03 12.31 4.68
C ALA A 19 -11.89 11.65 5.77
N GLY A 20 -12.40 12.41 6.76
CA GLY A 20 -13.12 11.87 7.91
C GLY A 20 -14.56 12.35 8.07
N SER A 21 -14.88 13.59 7.66
CA SER A 21 -16.21 14.20 7.82
C SER A 21 -17.35 13.40 7.19
N TRP A 22 -17.07 12.61 6.15
CA TRP A 22 -18.07 11.78 5.48
C TRP A 22 -18.57 10.63 6.36
N TYR A 23 -17.74 10.16 7.30
CA TYR A 23 -18.08 9.07 8.21
C TYR A 23 -18.88 9.57 9.43
N SER A 24 -18.39 10.61 10.11
CA SER A 24 -19.09 11.27 11.21
C SER A 24 -18.46 12.63 11.52
N LYS A 25 -19.26 13.55 12.10
CA LYS A 25 -18.79 14.87 12.57
C LYS A 25 -17.62 14.79 13.57
N MET A 26 -17.47 13.66 14.28
CA MET A 26 -16.36 13.45 15.21
C MET A 26 -15.00 13.34 14.51
N PHE A 27 -14.96 12.97 13.23
CA PHE A 27 -13.73 12.82 12.43
C PHE A 27 -13.53 14.01 11.48
N LYS A 28 -14.14 15.16 11.79
CA LYS A 28 -13.98 16.35 10.95
C LYS A 28 -12.52 16.79 10.94
N GLY A 29 -11.99 17.00 9.74
CA GLY A 29 -10.62 17.44 9.52
C GLY A 29 -9.58 16.31 9.51
N GLU A 30 -9.99 15.03 9.53
CA GLU A 30 -9.05 13.92 9.40
C GLU A 30 -8.31 14.00 8.04
N PRO A 31 -6.96 14.04 8.03
CA PRO A 31 -6.19 14.16 6.80
C PRO A 31 -6.01 12.81 6.10
N LEU A 32 -5.58 12.84 4.84
CA LEU A 32 -4.98 11.66 4.21
C LEU A 32 -3.59 11.39 4.83
N PRO A 33 -3.31 10.18 5.33
CA PRO A 33 -2.02 9.87 5.93
C PRO A 33 -0.96 9.50 4.88
N LEU A 34 0.30 9.85 5.14
CA LEU A 34 1.47 9.27 4.48
C LEU A 34 1.78 7.90 5.07
N LEU A 35 2.39 7.02 4.26
CA LEU A 35 2.85 5.70 4.73
C LEU A 35 3.84 5.82 5.92
N SER A 36 4.64 6.88 5.96
CA SER A 36 5.56 7.15 7.08
C SER A 36 4.85 7.41 8.41
N GLN A 37 3.71 8.10 8.38
CA GLN A 37 2.89 8.35 9.57
C GLN A 37 2.23 7.05 10.05
N VAL A 38 1.81 6.20 9.11
CA VAL A 38 1.28 4.86 9.43
C VAL A 38 2.36 3.97 10.04
N ALA A 39 3.60 4.00 9.50
CA ALA A 39 4.73 3.25 10.04
C ALA A 39 5.04 3.62 11.49
N GLU A 40 5.08 4.92 11.79
CA GLU A 40 5.30 5.39 13.16
C GLU A 40 4.16 4.97 14.09
N ARG A 41 2.91 5.07 13.64
CA ARG A 41 1.75 4.59 14.42
C ARG A 41 1.85 3.09 14.72
N CYS A 42 2.28 2.28 13.75
CA CYS A 42 2.52 0.85 13.98
C CYS A 42 3.61 0.62 15.02
N ARG A 43 4.68 1.41 15.01
CA ARG A 43 5.76 1.36 16.01
C ARG A 43 5.26 1.71 17.40
N GLU A 44 4.57 2.84 17.55
CA GLU A 44 4.00 3.32 18.82
C GLU A 44 3.06 2.30 19.46
N HIS A 45 2.28 1.60 18.64
CA HIS A 45 1.26 0.66 19.11
C HIS A 45 1.69 -0.82 19.08
N GLY A 46 2.93 -1.13 18.68
CA GLY A 46 3.40 -2.51 18.57
C GLY A 46 2.60 -3.36 17.56
N MET A 47 2.12 -2.73 16.49
CA MET A 47 1.30 -3.38 15.46
C MET A 47 2.13 -3.82 14.26
N MET A 48 1.79 -4.97 13.70
CA MET A 48 2.24 -5.39 12.37
C MET A 48 1.30 -4.82 11.30
N ALA A 49 1.78 -4.73 10.05
CA ALA A 49 1.01 -4.17 8.95
C ALA A 49 0.92 -5.13 7.76
N ASN A 50 -0.27 -5.23 7.19
CA ASN A 50 -0.48 -5.68 5.82
C ASN A 50 -0.69 -4.43 4.95
N ILE A 51 0.28 -4.10 4.11
CA ILE A 51 0.22 -2.99 3.16
C ILE A 51 -0.36 -3.53 1.86
N GLU A 52 -1.64 -3.29 1.65
CA GLU A 52 -2.26 -3.56 0.35
C GLU A 52 -1.87 -2.48 -0.66
N ILE A 53 -1.15 -2.87 -1.70
CA ILE A 53 -0.76 -2.02 -2.82
C ILE A 53 -1.99 -1.84 -3.73
N LYS A 54 -2.61 -0.66 -3.64
CA LYS A 54 -3.75 -0.24 -4.47
C LYS A 54 -3.35 0.93 -5.37
N PRO A 55 -2.71 0.67 -6.53
CA PRO A 55 -2.26 1.74 -7.42
C PRO A 55 -3.45 2.49 -8.04
N THR A 56 -3.18 3.70 -8.53
CA THR A 56 -4.05 4.30 -9.55
C THR A 56 -3.96 3.43 -10.80
N THR A 57 -5.07 3.15 -11.49
CA THR A 57 -5.08 2.28 -12.68
C THR A 57 -3.98 2.68 -13.68
N GLY A 58 -3.20 1.70 -14.15
CA GLY A 58 -2.07 1.91 -15.05
C GLY A 58 -0.75 2.30 -14.38
N THR A 59 -0.70 2.45 -13.05
CA THR A 59 0.53 2.79 -12.31
C THR A 59 1.14 1.62 -11.54
N GLY A 60 0.62 0.40 -11.72
CA GLY A 60 0.99 -0.81 -10.97
C GLY A 60 2.50 -1.01 -10.75
N PRO A 61 3.34 -1.09 -11.80
CA PRO A 61 4.78 -1.27 -11.63
C PRO A 61 5.46 -0.15 -10.82
N LEU A 62 5.08 1.11 -11.07
CA LEU A 62 5.65 2.26 -10.35
C LEU A 62 5.25 2.21 -8.87
N THR A 63 3.97 2.00 -8.58
CA THR A 63 3.46 1.94 -7.21
C THR A 63 4.08 0.76 -6.46
N GLY A 64 4.14 -0.43 -7.07
CA GLY A 64 4.76 -1.61 -6.46
C GLY A 64 6.20 -1.37 -6.04
N LYS A 65 7.01 -0.81 -6.96
CA LYS A 65 8.41 -0.44 -6.67
C LYS A 65 8.52 0.61 -5.56
N MET A 66 7.73 1.68 -5.63
CA MET A 66 7.82 2.79 -4.67
C MET A 66 7.35 2.37 -3.27
N VAL A 67 6.26 1.61 -3.18
CA VAL A 67 5.75 1.09 -1.90
C VAL A 67 6.74 0.10 -1.30
N ALA A 68 7.34 -0.80 -2.08
CA ALA A 68 8.32 -1.76 -1.58
C ALA A 68 9.58 -1.06 -1.01
N LEU A 69 10.12 -0.07 -1.73
CA LEU A 69 11.27 0.71 -1.26
C LEU A 69 10.94 1.52 0.01
N ALA A 70 9.78 2.17 0.03
CA ALA A 70 9.33 2.93 1.19
C ALA A 70 9.07 2.02 2.39
N ALA A 71 8.41 0.88 2.20
CA ALA A 71 8.16 -0.09 3.25
C ALA A 71 9.48 -0.61 3.86
N ARG A 72 10.47 -0.94 3.01
CA ARG A 72 11.79 -1.37 3.47
C ARG A 72 12.48 -0.35 4.37
N GLU A 73 12.42 0.93 3.99
CA GLU A 73 13.04 2.00 4.76
C GLU A 73 12.26 2.29 6.06
N LEU A 74 10.95 2.45 5.97
CA LEU A 74 10.11 2.90 7.08
C LEU A 74 9.93 1.84 8.18
N TRP A 75 9.97 0.56 7.83
CA TRP A 75 9.92 -0.57 8.76
C TRP A 75 11.30 -1.10 9.17
N ALA A 76 12.39 -0.38 8.88
CA ALA A 76 13.72 -0.77 9.37
C ALA A 76 13.72 -0.93 10.90
N GLY A 77 14.22 -2.09 11.38
CA GLY A 77 14.24 -2.43 12.80
C GLY A 77 12.89 -2.89 13.39
N MET A 78 11.87 -3.10 12.54
CA MET A 78 10.57 -3.66 12.92
C MET A 78 10.32 -5.01 12.23
N THR A 79 9.26 -5.71 12.61
CA THR A 79 8.76 -6.85 11.84
C THR A 79 8.43 -6.40 10.41
N PRO A 80 8.98 -7.05 9.35
CA PRO A 80 8.68 -6.68 7.97
C PRO A 80 7.16 -6.67 7.70
N PRO A 81 6.63 -5.62 7.03
CA PRO A 81 5.22 -5.60 6.65
C PRO A 81 4.96 -6.60 5.52
N LEU A 82 3.75 -7.17 5.50
CA LEU A 82 3.27 -7.98 4.38
C LEU A 82 2.84 -7.05 3.25
N LEU A 83 3.38 -7.22 2.05
CA LEU A 83 2.95 -6.49 0.85
C LEU A 83 1.92 -7.32 0.09
N SER A 84 0.67 -6.87 0.01
CA SER A 84 -0.38 -7.59 -0.72
C SER A 84 -0.94 -6.78 -1.88
N SER A 85 -1.50 -7.42 -2.91
CA SER A 85 -2.07 -6.72 -4.07
C SER A 85 -2.94 -7.66 -4.92
N PHE A 86 -3.95 -7.09 -5.58
CA PHE A 86 -4.66 -7.75 -6.68
C PHE A 86 -3.94 -7.57 -8.04
N GLU A 87 -3.09 -6.55 -8.13
CA GLU A 87 -2.31 -6.20 -9.33
C GLU A 87 -0.99 -6.99 -9.32
N ILE A 88 -0.86 -7.96 -10.23
CA ILE A 88 0.33 -8.81 -10.37
C ILE A 88 1.58 -7.97 -10.67
N ASP A 89 1.47 -7.00 -11.58
CA ASP A 89 2.59 -6.13 -11.97
C ASP A 89 3.17 -5.34 -10.78
N ALA A 90 2.32 -5.00 -9.79
CA ALA A 90 2.78 -4.34 -8.58
C ALA A 90 3.56 -5.30 -7.67
N LEU A 91 3.13 -6.57 -7.58
CA LEU A 91 3.86 -7.62 -6.83
C LEU A 91 5.18 -7.97 -7.51
N GLU A 92 5.23 -8.03 -8.84
CA GLU A 92 6.47 -8.25 -9.60
C GLU A 92 7.47 -7.11 -9.35
N ALA A 93 7.01 -5.86 -9.43
CA ALA A 93 7.86 -4.70 -9.14
C ALA A 93 8.32 -4.66 -7.68
N ALA A 94 7.46 -5.04 -6.73
CA ALA A 94 7.83 -5.16 -5.33
C ALA A 94 8.88 -6.27 -5.10
N GLN A 95 8.71 -7.43 -5.73
CA GLN A 95 9.66 -8.55 -5.68
C GLN A 95 11.04 -8.14 -6.20
N GLN A 96 11.10 -7.34 -7.28
CA GLN A 96 12.38 -6.84 -7.81
C GLN A 96 13.02 -5.77 -6.91
N ALA A 97 12.23 -4.91 -6.28
CA ALA A 97 12.72 -3.75 -5.54
C ALA A 97 13.16 -4.07 -4.10
N ALA A 98 12.44 -4.96 -3.42
CA ALA A 98 12.71 -5.41 -2.05
C ALA A 98 12.32 -6.90 -1.91
N PRO A 99 13.10 -7.82 -2.52
CA PRO A 99 12.78 -9.25 -2.54
C PRO A 99 12.62 -9.87 -1.14
N GLU A 100 13.29 -9.31 -0.14
CA GLU A 100 13.27 -9.73 1.25
C GLU A 100 11.95 -9.42 1.99
N LEU A 101 11.13 -8.49 1.49
CA LEU A 101 9.82 -8.21 2.09
C LEU A 101 8.81 -9.29 1.67
N PRO A 102 8.01 -9.84 2.61
CA PRO A 102 7.03 -10.85 2.29
C PRO A 102 5.92 -10.27 1.40
N ARG A 103 5.40 -11.10 0.49
CA ARG A 103 4.34 -10.74 -0.45
C ARG A 103 3.13 -11.66 -0.31
N GLY A 104 1.95 -11.15 -0.65
CA GLY A 104 0.70 -11.91 -0.70
C GLY A 104 -0.09 -11.58 -1.96
N LEU A 105 -0.49 -12.62 -2.71
CA LEU A 105 -1.38 -12.45 -3.85
C LEU A 105 -2.83 -12.35 -3.36
N LEU A 106 -3.51 -11.25 -3.65
CA LEU A 106 -4.95 -11.12 -3.42
C LEU A 106 -5.72 -11.58 -4.65
N LEU A 107 -6.81 -12.30 -4.41
CA LEU A 107 -7.72 -12.80 -5.43
C LEU A 107 -9.15 -12.58 -4.91
N ASP A 108 -9.99 -11.98 -5.75
CA ASP A 108 -11.43 -11.87 -5.49
C ASP A 108 -12.17 -13.08 -6.06
N GLU A 109 -11.72 -13.52 -7.24
CA GLU A 109 -12.16 -14.73 -7.90
C GLU A 109 -11.04 -15.77 -7.96
N TRP A 110 -11.42 -17.04 -7.82
CA TRP A 110 -10.47 -18.14 -7.89
C TRP A 110 -9.89 -18.28 -9.30
N ARG A 111 -8.59 -18.61 -9.37
CA ARG A 111 -7.89 -18.94 -10.62
C ARG A 111 -7.08 -20.21 -10.44
N ASP A 112 -7.10 -21.10 -11.43
CA ASP A 112 -6.50 -22.43 -11.30
C ASP A 112 -4.97 -22.42 -11.35
N ASP A 113 -4.36 -21.40 -11.97
CA ASP A 113 -2.92 -21.19 -12.06
C ASP A 113 -2.32 -20.49 -10.82
N TRP A 114 -3.07 -20.44 -9.70
CA TRP A 114 -2.63 -19.79 -8.47
C TRP A 114 -1.29 -20.33 -7.98
N ARG A 115 -1.03 -21.63 -8.14
CA ARG A 115 0.17 -22.29 -7.63
C ARG A 115 1.41 -21.82 -8.38
N GLU A 116 1.36 -21.78 -9.71
CA GLU A 116 2.44 -21.27 -10.54
C GLU A 116 2.64 -19.77 -10.31
N LEU A 117 1.54 -19.03 -10.14
CA LEU A 117 1.58 -17.59 -9.93
C LEU A 117 2.21 -17.21 -8.59
N THR A 118 1.80 -17.83 -7.47
CA THR A 118 2.39 -17.56 -6.15
C THR A 118 3.85 -18.00 -6.09
N ALA A 119 4.19 -19.16 -6.68
CA ALA A 119 5.57 -19.60 -6.77
C ALA A 119 6.46 -18.60 -7.52
N ARG A 120 5.97 -18.06 -8.65
CA ARG A 120 6.69 -17.07 -9.45
C ARG A 120 6.89 -15.74 -8.72
N LEU A 121 5.87 -15.26 -8.01
CA LEU A 121 5.89 -14.01 -7.26
C LEU A 121 6.61 -14.12 -5.89
N GLY A 122 6.95 -15.34 -5.47
CA GLY A 122 7.46 -15.61 -4.13
C GLY A 122 6.48 -15.13 -3.06
N CYS A 123 5.20 -15.47 -3.24
CA CYS A 123 4.10 -15.30 -2.30
C CYS A 123 3.77 -16.61 -1.60
#